data_AF-A0A969XMU6-F1
#
_entry.id   AF-A0A969XMU6-F1
#
_cell.length_a   1.000
_cell.length_b   1.000
_cell.length_c   1.000
_cell.angle_alpha   90.00
_cell.angle_beta   90.00
_cell.angle_gamma   90.00
#
_symmetry.space_group_name_H-M   'P 1'
#
loop_
_entity.id
_entity.type
_entity.pdbx_description
1 polymer ?
#
loop_
_entity_poly.entity_id
_entity_poly.type
_entity_poly.pdbx_seq_one_letter_code
_entity_poly.pdbx_strand_id
1 'polypeptide(L)'
;ALFASMTTGGPLRYESLRDIVRRRAEQAGVEPPTLHSFRRAFALLSLRNGVDVYSLQRLMGHADLTVLRRYLAQTTEDVQNAHRQSGPVDHLL
;
A
#
# COMPACT_ATOMS: atom_id res chain seq x y z
N ALA A 1 11.91 -22.57 -2.55
CA ALA A 1 11.54 -21.14 -2.52
C ALA A 1 10.03 -21.02 -2.67
N LEU A 2 9.36 -20.12 -1.95
CA LEU A 2 7.90 -19.93 -2.06
C LEU A 2 7.48 -19.52 -3.49
N PHE A 3 8.33 -18.74 -4.17
CA PHE A 3 8.19 -18.39 -5.57
C PHE A 3 9.43 -18.84 -6.35
N ALA A 4 9.22 -19.62 -7.41
CA ALA A 4 10.27 -20.17 -8.25
C ALA A 4 10.16 -19.66 -9.70
N SER A 5 11.31 -19.52 -10.35
CA SER A 5 11.39 -19.25 -11.78
C SER A 5 11.04 -20.52 -12.56
N MET A 6 10.08 -20.42 -13.48
CA MET A 6 9.70 -21.54 -14.36
C MET A 6 10.80 -21.93 -15.36
N THR A 7 11.75 -21.03 -15.62
CA THR A 7 12.84 -21.26 -16.59
C THR A 7 14.07 -21.89 -15.93
N THR A 8 14.39 -21.48 -14.70
CA THR A 8 15.63 -21.92 -14.02
C THR A 8 15.39 -22.86 -12.85
N GLY A 9 14.14 -23.03 -12.39
CA GLY A 9 13.81 -23.81 -11.19
C GLY A 9 14.26 -23.16 -9.86
N GLY A 10 15.11 -22.14 -9.91
CA GLY A 10 15.61 -21.40 -8.77
C GLY A 10 14.66 -20.31 -8.26
N PRO A 11 15.06 -19.52 -7.25
CA PRO A 11 14.26 -18.42 -6.71
C PRO A 11 13.84 -17.42 -7.79
N LEU A 12 12.60 -16.92 -7.69
CA LEU A 12 12.12 -15.87 -8.58
C LEU A 12 12.98 -14.61 -8.42
N ARG A 13 13.49 -14.09 -9.54
CA ARG A 13 14.29 -12.86 -9.58
C ARG A 13 13.41 -11.63 -9.59
N TYR A 14 13.95 -10.52 -9.12
CA TYR A 14 13.26 -9.25 -9.06
C TYR A 14 12.87 -8.72 -10.45
N GLU A 15 13.76 -8.89 -11.44
CA GLU A 15 13.52 -8.52 -12.83
C GLU A 15 12.36 -9.32 -13.42
N SER A 16 12.34 -10.63 -13.16
CA SER A 16 11.25 -11.50 -13.61
C SER A 16 9.92 -11.10 -12.99
N LEU A 17 9.90 -10.71 -11.71
CA LEU A 17 8.69 -10.20 -11.06
C LEU A 17 8.22 -8.87 -11.68
N ARG A 18 9.16 -7.97 -12.01
CA ARG A 18 8.84 -6.72 -12.71
C ARG A 18 8.24 -6.99 -14.08
N ASP A 19 8.79 -7.93 -14.84
CA ASP A 19 8.27 -8.29 -16.17
C ASP A 19 6.87 -8.92 -16.08
N ILE A 20 6.63 -9.74 -15.05
CA ILE A 20 5.28 -10.28 -14.77
C ILE A 20 4.29 -9.13 -14.57
N VAL A 21 4.62 -8.17 -13.71
CA VAL A 21 3.74 -7.01 -13.44
C VAL A 21 3.50 -6.19 -14.70
N ARG A 22 4.53 -5.95 -15.52
CA ARG A 22 4.41 -5.21 -16.77
C ARG A 22 3.41 -5.86 -17.73
N ARG A 23 3.57 -7.17 -17.97
CA ARG A 23 2.65 -7.93 -18.82
C ARG A 23 1.20 -7.90 -18.31
N ARG A 24 1.01 -7.93 -16.98
CA ARG A 24 -0.34 -7.83 -16.39
C ARG A 24 -0.94 -6.44 -16.53
N ALA A 25 -0.14 -5.39 -16.43
CA ALA A 25 -0.60 -4.03 -16.66
C ALA A 25 -1.04 -3.79 -18.12
N GLU A 26 -0.25 -4.31 -19.07
CA GLU A 26 -0.61 -4.29 -20.50
C GLU A 26 -1.93 -5.01 -20.76
N GLN A 27 -2.13 -6.20 -20.17
CA GLN A 27 -3.38 -6.96 -20.27
C GLN A 27 -4.58 -6.23 -19.65
N ALA A 28 -4.35 -5.46 -18.59
CA ALA A 28 -5.38 -4.68 -17.92
C ALA A 28 -5.62 -3.31 -18.58
N GLY A 29 -4.83 -2.93 -19.59
CA GLY A 29 -4.94 -1.63 -20.26
C GLY A 29 -4.56 -0.45 -19.37
N VAL A 30 -3.66 -0.65 -18.40
CA VAL A 30 -3.20 0.39 -17.46
C VAL A 30 -1.70 0.63 -17.59
N GLU A 31 -1.26 1.84 -17.23
CA GLU A 31 0.16 2.16 -17.17
C GLU A 31 0.88 1.23 -16.17
N PRO A 32 2.00 0.59 -16.55
CA PRO A 32 2.69 -0.37 -15.69
C PRO A 32 3.13 0.22 -14.35
N PRO A 33 2.56 -0.24 -13.22
CA PRO A 33 2.99 0.23 -11.91
C PRO A 33 4.36 -0.35 -11.56
N THR A 34 5.17 0.42 -10.82
CA THR A 34 6.37 -0.13 -10.19
C THR A 34 5.99 -1.12 -9.08
N LEU A 35 6.89 -2.04 -8.73
CA LEU A 35 6.67 -2.93 -7.58
C LEU A 35 6.50 -2.16 -6.27
N HIS A 36 7.16 -1.01 -6.13
CA HIS A 36 6.99 -0.14 -4.97
C HIS A 36 5.60 0.52 -4.93
N SER A 37 4.95 0.73 -6.08
CA SER A 37 3.60 1.30 -6.17
C SER A 37 2.57 0.44 -5.42
N PHE A 38 2.70 -0.89 -5.46
CA PHE A 38 1.83 -1.79 -4.70
C PHE A 38 2.00 -1.61 -3.18
N ARG A 39 3.24 -1.45 -2.70
CA ARG A 39 3.52 -1.16 -1.29
C ARG A 39 2.93 0.19 -0.87
N ARG A 40 2.99 1.20 -1.74
CA ARG A 40 2.34 2.50 -1.50
C ARG A 40 0.82 2.39 -1.45
N ALA A 41 0.23 1.65 -2.40
CA ALA A 41 -1.21 1.43 -2.46
C ALA A 41 -1.71 0.72 -1.20
N PHE A 42 -1.00 -0.31 -0.74
CA PHE A 42 -1.28 -0.98 0.53
C PHE A 42 -1.32 0.02 1.69
N ALA A 43 -0.28 0.84 1.87
CA ALA A 43 -0.23 1.82 2.95
C ALA A 43 -1.40 2.81 2.90
N LEU A 44 -1.67 3.38 1.72
CA LEU A 44 -2.76 4.35 1.54
C LEU A 44 -4.13 3.74 1.80
N LEU A 45 -4.39 2.54 1.26
CA LEU A 45 -5.68 1.85 1.46
C LEU A 45 -5.88 1.43 2.92
N SER A 46 -4.83 0.95 3.59
CA SER A 46 -4.90 0.63 5.02
C SER A 46 -5.24 1.85 5.86
N LEU A 47 -4.57 2.99 5.64
CA LEU A 47 -4.88 4.24 6.34
C LEU A 47 -6.33 4.70 6.08
N ARG A 48 -6.78 4.65 4.82
CA ARG A 48 -8.16 5.02 4.44
C ARG A 48 -9.22 4.11 5.04
N ASN A 49 -8.89 2.84 5.26
CA ASN A 49 -9.76 1.88 5.91
C ASN A 49 -9.68 1.93 7.45
N GLY A 50 -9.04 2.96 8.02
CA GLY A 50 -9.01 3.19 9.46
C GLY A 50 -7.94 2.40 10.22
N VAL A 51 -6.96 1.79 9.54
CA VAL A 51 -5.82 1.18 10.24
C VAL A 51 -4.97 2.27 10.85
N ASP A 52 -4.66 2.17 12.14
CA ASP A 52 -3.82 3.14 12.81
C ASP A 52 -2.37 3.10 12.29
N VAL A 53 -1.70 4.25 12.37
CA VAL A 53 -0.37 4.44 11.78
C VAL A 53 0.70 3.51 12.39
N TYR A 54 0.59 3.14 13.67
CA TYR A 54 1.57 2.30 14.35
C TYR A 54 1.37 0.82 14.00
N SER A 55 0.12 0.35 13.90
CA SER A 55 -0.18 -0.98 13.37
C SER A 55 0.28 -1.10 11.93
N LEU A 56 0.04 -0.08 11.10
CA LEU A 56 0.52 -0.09 9.72
C LEU A 56 2.04 -0.10 9.63
N GLN A 57 2.74 0.66 10.47
CA GLN A 57 4.20 0.62 10.58
C GLN A 57 4.71 -0.80 10.84
N ARG A 58 4.07 -1.50 11.78
CA ARG A 58 4.46 -2.85 12.19
C ARG A 58 4.15 -3.88 11.09
N LEU A 59 3.02 -3.75 10.41
CA LEU A 59 2.66 -4.58 9.25
C LEU A 59 3.64 -4.42 8.09
N MET A 60 4.13 -3.20 7.86
CA MET A 60 5.08 -2.91 6.77
C MET A 60 6.54 -3.20 7.13
N GLY A 61 6.84 -3.45 8.42
CA GLY A 61 8.19 -3.68 8.92
C GLY A 61 9.07 -2.42 8.87
N HIS A 62 8.48 -1.23 9.01
CA HIS A 62 9.23 0.02 8.98
C HIS A 62 9.84 0.34 10.36
N ALA A 63 11.14 0.68 10.35
CA ALA A 63 11.84 1.10 11.57
C ALA A 63 11.36 2.47 12.08
N ASP A 64 10.88 3.33 11.17
CA ASP A 64 10.37 4.66 11.49
C ASP A 64 9.07 5.00 10.73
N LEU A 65 8.42 6.09 11.17
CA LEU A 65 7.22 6.62 10.54
C LEU A 65 7.51 7.62 9.41
N THR A 66 8.77 7.93 9.12
CA THR A 66 9.16 8.98 8.17
C THR A 66 8.60 8.68 6.78
N VAL A 67 8.67 7.42 6.35
CA VAL A 67 8.13 6.97 5.05
C VAL A 67 6.59 7.00 5.05
N LEU A 68 5.96 6.64 6.17
CA LEU A 68 4.49 6.63 6.32
C LEU A 68 3.89 8.04 6.35
N ARG A 69 4.62 9.04 6.86
CA ARG A 69 4.21 10.46 6.83
C ARG A 69 3.96 10.97 5.41
N ARG A 70 4.68 10.43 4.41
CA ARG A 70 4.45 10.75 2.99
C ARG A 70 3.09 10.23 2.48
N TYR A 71 2.57 9.16 3.07
CA TYR A 71 1.26 8.60 2.73
C TYR A 71 0.12 9.22 3.56
N LEU A 72 0.44 9.75 4.73
CA LEU A 72 -0.44 10.56 5.59
C LEU A 72 -0.66 11.99 5.09
N ALA A 73 -0.22 12.36 3.89
CA ALA A 73 -0.69 13.58 3.23
C ALA A 73 -2.17 13.38 2.88
N GLN A 74 -3.01 13.42 3.91
CA GLN A 74 -4.45 13.29 3.87
C GLN A 74 -4.96 14.40 2.95
N THR A 75 -5.73 14.02 1.95
CA THR A 75 -6.52 15.03 1.25
C THR A 75 -7.46 15.67 2.27
N THR A 76 -7.89 16.91 2.04
CA THR A 76 -8.88 17.58 2.91
C THR A 76 -10.12 16.71 3.16
N GLU A 77 -10.44 15.86 2.18
CA GLU A 77 -11.51 14.86 2.21
C GLU A 77 -11.25 13.74 3.23
N ASP A 78 -10.02 13.21 3.32
CA ASP A 78 -9.64 12.19 4.30
C ASP A 78 -9.73 12.73 5.74
N VAL A 79 -9.31 13.99 5.97
CA VAL A 79 -9.44 14.67 7.28
C VAL A 79 -10.90 14.88 7.66
N GLN A 80 -11.74 15.33 6.72
CA GLN A 80 -13.16 15.54 6.97
C GLN A 80 -13.90 14.22 7.25
N ASN A 81 -13.54 13.14 6.56
CA ASN A 81 -14.11 11.81 6.80
C ASN A 81 -13.70 11.27 8.17
N ALA A 82 -12.43 11.43 8.57
CA ALA A 82 -11.97 11.04 9.91
C ALA A 82 -12.70 11.85 11.00
N HIS A 83 -12.84 13.17 10.83
CA HIS A 83 -13.58 14.01 11.78
C HIS A 83 -15.05 13.57 11.91
N ARG A 84 -15.73 13.28 10.80
CA ARG A 84 -17.11 12.74 10.81
C ARG A 84 -17.23 11.38 11.50
N GLN A 85 -16.20 10.53 11.44
CA GLN A 85 -16.24 9.20 12.05
C GLN A 85 -15.89 9.20 13.54
N SER A 86 -15.00 10.09 13.99
CA SER A 86 -14.49 10.12 15.36
C SER A 86 -14.82 11.42 16.11
N GLY A 87 -15.74 12.22 15.58
CA GLY A 87 -16.16 13.47 16.18
C GLY A 87 -16.73 13.23 17.58
N PRO A 88 -16.21 13.88 18.63
CA PRO A 88 -16.72 13.66 19.99
C PRO A 88 -18.20 14.04 20.11
N VAL A 89 -18.67 15.03 19.33
CA VAL A 89 -20.09 15.44 19.31
C VAL A 89 -20.97 14.39 18.62
N ASP A 90 -20.45 13.68 17.61
CA ASP A 90 -21.21 12.70 16.82
C ASP A 90 -21.42 11.36 17.56
N HIS A 91 -20.67 11.08 18.63
CA HIS A 91 -20.81 9.88 19.48
C HIS A 91 -21.36 10.16 20.89
N LEU A 92 -21.63 11.43 21.22
CA LEU A 92 -22.11 11.86 22.54
C LEU A 92 -23.62 12.17 22.60
N LEU A 93 -24.35 12.05 21.49
CA LEU A 93 -25.81 12.16 21.40
C LEU A 93 -26.40 10.86 20.86
#